data_AF-A0A6B8TG53-F1
#
_entry.id   AF-A0A6B8TG53-F1
#
_cell.length_a   1.000
_cell.length_b   1.000
_cell.length_c   1.000
_cell.angle_alpha   90.00
_cell.angle_beta   90.00
_cell.angle_gamma   90.00
#
_symmetry.space_group_name_H-M   'P 1'
#
loop_
_entity.id
_entity.type
_entity.pdbx_description
1 polymer ?
#
loop_
_entity_poly.entity_id
_entity_poly.type
_entity_poly.pdbx_seq_one_letter_code
_entity_poly.pdbx_strand_id
1 'polypeptide(L)'
;MTPEVPEIPLLNTGDRVQLGENIRAEDKGWVLKSDGYEVSLHKQVTAGQEAYPGDPVAVRMQAEGIWKDALLQEMSNIMPAGFVLESVARVTVGEEGENPVILDEGAYEVIERVDGSTEVKVHGIDERVSAGQTYTLDFLYRAPENVGTYEHGGSASFRTDGRSWGGDNARSFAADTGGQPIIVKERPVIPEPPVVDPEDPTGSIDWGSIGLGSLGDLSSSSEDEPADEPGETPAQ
;
A
#
# COMPACT_ATOMS: atom_id res chain seq x y z
N MET A 1 12.45 13.13 22.72
CA MET A 1 11.53 13.63 21.68
C MET A 1 11.24 12.44 20.80
N THR A 2 9.99 11.97 20.81
CA THR A 2 9.56 10.87 19.94
C THR A 2 9.42 11.45 18.54
N PRO A 3 10.00 10.84 17.48
CA PRO A 3 9.76 11.31 16.13
C PRO A 3 8.25 11.19 15.85
N GLU A 4 7.63 12.32 15.49
CA GLU A 4 6.24 12.32 15.02
C GLU A 4 6.22 11.64 13.65
N VAL A 5 5.56 10.48 13.58
CA VAL A 5 5.23 9.84 12.31
C VAL A 5 4.20 10.74 11.64
N PRO A 6 4.46 11.27 10.43
CA PRO A 6 3.47 12.10 9.74
C PRO A 6 2.20 11.28 9.49
N GLU A 7 1.06 11.78 9.95
CA GLU A 7 -0.25 11.22 9.61
C GLU A 7 -0.51 11.48 8.12
N ILE A 8 -0.19 10.51 7.27
CA ILE A 8 -0.50 10.57 5.85
C ILE A 8 -1.99 10.25 5.72
N PRO A 9 -2.83 11.16 5.19
CA PRO A 9 -4.22 10.82 4.90
C PRO A 9 -4.24 9.62 3.96
N LEU A 10 -4.86 8.52 4.41
CA LEU A 10 -5.03 7.26 3.68
C LEU A 10 -5.94 7.48 2.46
N LEU A 11 -5.44 8.16 1.45
CA LEU A 11 -6.08 8.30 0.15
C LEU A 11 -5.50 7.21 -0.76
N ASN A 12 -6.39 6.42 -1.35
CA ASN A 12 -6.10 5.44 -2.40
C ASN A 12 -5.07 4.36 -1.99
N THR A 13 -5.53 3.36 -1.23
CA THR A 13 -4.75 2.16 -0.93
C THR A 13 -4.96 1.11 -2.02
N GLY A 14 -3.88 0.47 -2.45
CA GLY A 14 -3.95 -0.66 -3.38
C GLY A 14 -4.31 -1.98 -2.70
N ASP A 15 -4.78 -2.93 -3.50
CA ASP A 15 -4.99 -4.31 -3.07
C ASP A 15 -3.65 -4.95 -2.67
N ARG A 16 -3.71 -5.82 -1.66
CA ARG A 16 -2.61 -6.72 -1.32
C ARG A 16 -2.53 -7.83 -2.38
N VAL A 17 -1.39 -7.94 -3.03
CA VAL A 17 -1.15 -8.92 -4.11
C VAL A 17 -0.01 -9.85 -3.70
N GLN A 18 -0.21 -11.15 -3.94
CA GLN A 18 0.86 -12.13 -3.82
C GLN A 18 1.84 -11.97 -4.99
N LEU A 19 3.12 -11.83 -4.68
CA LEU A 19 4.18 -11.83 -5.68
C LEU A 19 4.55 -13.28 -6.02
N GLY A 20 4.17 -13.71 -7.23
CA GLY A 20 4.49 -15.03 -7.73
C GLY A 20 3.82 -16.18 -6.97
N GLU A 21 4.40 -17.37 -7.08
CA GLU A 21 3.94 -18.58 -6.38
C GLU A 21 4.56 -18.68 -4.96
N ASN A 22 4.02 -19.57 -4.14
CA ASN A 22 4.61 -19.87 -2.84
C ASN A 22 6.03 -20.42 -3.00
N ILE A 23 6.96 -19.94 -2.16
CA ILE A 23 8.31 -20.48 -2.07
C ILE A 23 8.25 -21.72 -1.21
N ARG A 24 8.41 -22.89 -1.84
CA ARG A 24 8.42 -24.18 -1.16
C ARG A 24 9.77 -24.85 -1.26
N ALA A 25 10.35 -25.19 -0.12
CA ALA A 25 11.50 -26.08 -0.03
C ALA A 25 11.05 -27.40 0.59
N GLU A 26 11.39 -28.51 -0.05
CA GLU A 26 11.23 -29.85 0.51
C GLU A 26 12.57 -30.55 0.51
N ASP A 27 12.99 -31.04 1.67
CA ASP A 27 14.07 -32.00 1.79
C ASP A 27 13.46 -33.40 1.95
N LYS A 28 13.72 -34.26 0.95
CA LYS A 28 13.35 -35.67 1.00
C LYS A 28 14.49 -36.43 1.66
N GLY A 29 14.59 -36.31 2.98
CA GLY A 29 15.49 -37.13 3.77
C GLY A 29 15.20 -38.63 3.57
N TRP A 30 16.25 -39.45 3.51
CA TRP A 30 16.16 -40.90 3.29
C TRP A 30 15.47 -41.68 4.43
N VAL A 31 15.08 -41.01 5.52
CA VAL A 31 14.45 -41.60 6.71
C VAL A 31 13.21 -40.77 7.14
N LEU A 32 12.07 -41.01 6.47
CA LEU A 32 10.69 -40.82 6.97
C LEU A 32 10.23 -39.46 7.54
N LYS A 33 11.04 -38.40 7.51
CA LYS A 33 10.58 -37.03 7.81
C LYS A 33 10.87 -36.14 6.62
N SER A 34 9.82 -35.59 5.99
CA SER A 34 10.01 -34.43 5.13
C SER A 34 10.47 -33.29 6.02
N ASP A 35 11.61 -32.69 5.71
CA ASP A 35 11.97 -31.37 6.23
C ASP A 35 11.68 -30.32 5.16
N GLY A 36 11.56 -29.05 5.54
CA GLY A 36 11.23 -27.99 4.59
C GLY A 36 10.32 -26.91 5.13
N TYR A 37 9.94 -25.99 4.26
CA TYR A 37 9.06 -24.88 4.57
C TYR A 37 8.26 -24.45 3.33
N GLU A 38 7.18 -23.73 3.55
CA GLU A 38 6.44 -23.00 2.53
C GLU A 38 6.13 -21.60 3.05
N VAL A 39 6.44 -20.58 2.24
CA VAL A 39 6.19 -19.18 2.55
C VAL A 39 5.60 -18.48 1.32
N SER A 40 4.87 -17.39 1.54
CA SER A 40 4.36 -16.52 0.48
C SER A 40 4.86 -15.09 0.68
N LEU A 41 5.08 -14.38 -0.42
CA LEU A 41 5.50 -12.99 -0.41
C LEU A 41 4.36 -12.13 -0.96
N HIS A 42 3.97 -11.09 -0.21
CA HIS A 42 2.90 -10.19 -0.60
C HIS A 42 3.40 -8.75 -0.64
N LYS A 43 2.79 -7.96 -1.51
CA LYS A 43 3.06 -6.53 -1.67
C LYS A 43 1.76 -5.74 -1.72
N GLN A 44 1.75 -4.57 -1.10
CA GLN A 44 0.60 -3.65 -1.10
C GLN A 44 1.07 -2.21 -1.12
N VAL A 45 0.39 -1.33 -1.86
CA VAL A 45 0.53 0.13 -1.69
C VAL A 45 -0.44 0.54 -0.58
N THR A 46 0.08 0.86 0.61
CA THR A 46 -0.73 1.17 1.80
C THR A 46 -1.15 2.63 1.88
N ALA A 47 -0.55 3.51 1.08
CA ALA A 47 -1.00 4.89 0.85
C ALA A 47 -0.43 5.43 -0.45
N GLY A 48 -1.18 6.26 -1.17
CA GLY A 48 -0.69 6.95 -2.36
C GLY A 48 -0.59 6.07 -3.61
N GLN A 49 -1.50 5.09 -3.78
CA GLN A 49 -1.60 4.34 -5.04
C GLN A 49 -1.92 5.29 -6.21
N GLU A 50 -2.71 6.33 -5.96
CA GLU A 50 -2.75 7.50 -6.83
C GLU A 50 -2.17 8.69 -6.06
N ALA A 51 -1.17 9.34 -6.65
CA ALA A 51 -0.39 10.40 -6.02
C ALA A 51 -0.16 11.56 -7.00
N TYR A 52 0.18 12.73 -6.47
CA TYR A 52 0.76 13.83 -7.23
C TYR A 52 2.28 13.89 -7.02
N PRO A 53 3.03 14.60 -7.89
CA PRO A 53 4.44 14.90 -7.64
C PRO A 53 4.72 15.38 -6.21
N GLY A 54 5.73 14.77 -5.58
CA GLY A 54 6.16 15.06 -4.20
C GLY A 54 5.28 14.48 -3.10
N ASP A 55 4.12 13.90 -3.41
CA ASP A 55 3.28 13.26 -2.41
C ASP A 55 3.99 12.01 -1.83
N PRO A 56 3.75 11.70 -0.54
CA PRO A 56 4.27 10.49 0.06
C PRO A 56 3.50 9.27 -0.45
N VAL A 57 4.21 8.17 -0.65
CA VAL A 57 3.65 6.88 -1.03
C VAL A 57 4.27 5.80 -0.14
N ALA A 58 3.40 4.97 0.44
CA ALA A 58 3.79 3.91 1.36
C ALA A 58 3.54 2.54 0.72
N VAL A 59 4.53 1.66 0.80
CA VAL A 59 4.46 0.28 0.31
C VAL A 59 4.84 -0.69 1.39
N ARG A 60 4.02 -1.73 1.53
CA ARG A 60 4.20 -2.82 2.47
C ARG A 60 4.63 -4.08 1.73
N MET A 61 5.70 -4.71 2.23
CA MET A 61 6.14 -6.06 1.87
C MET A 61 5.88 -7.00 3.05
N GLN A 62 5.34 -8.18 2.78
CA GLN A 62 5.03 -9.17 3.82
C GLN A 62 5.49 -10.56 3.42
N ALA A 63 6.28 -11.20 4.27
CA ALA A 63 6.58 -12.62 4.20
C ALA A 63 5.67 -13.38 5.17
N GLU A 64 4.83 -14.26 4.65
CA GLU A 64 3.86 -15.03 5.43
C GLU A 64 4.22 -16.52 5.41
N GLY A 65 4.34 -17.13 6.58
CA GLY A 65 4.59 -18.56 6.73
C GLY A 65 3.34 -19.36 6.46
N ILE A 66 3.43 -20.33 5.55
CA ILE A 66 2.31 -21.20 5.14
C ILE A 66 2.47 -22.60 5.75
N TRP A 67 3.67 -23.15 5.71
CA TRP A 67 3.97 -24.48 6.26
C TRP A 67 5.36 -24.51 6.90
N LYS A 68 5.40 -24.95 8.16
CA LYS A 68 6.63 -25.05 8.98
C LYS A 68 7.39 -23.72 9.11
N ASP A 69 8.57 -23.79 9.70
CA ASP A 69 9.41 -22.65 10.03
C ASP A 69 10.42 -22.39 8.90
N ALA A 70 10.42 -21.16 8.42
CA ALA A 70 11.48 -20.63 7.55
C ALA A 70 12.27 -19.55 8.31
N LEU A 71 13.58 -19.46 8.07
CA LEU A 71 14.34 -18.25 8.40
C LEU A 71 14.35 -17.31 7.21
N LEU A 72 13.77 -16.12 7.38
CA LEU A 72 13.90 -15.01 6.44
C LEU A 72 15.32 -14.43 6.55
N GLN A 73 16.06 -14.42 5.44
CA GLN A 73 17.43 -13.90 5.39
C GLN A 73 17.47 -12.47 4.85
N GLU A 74 16.71 -12.23 3.80
CA GLU A 74 16.68 -10.97 3.07
C GLU A 74 15.29 -10.71 2.53
N MET A 75 14.90 -9.44 2.47
CA MET A 75 13.72 -8.96 1.75
C MET A 75 14.07 -7.66 1.04
N SER A 76 13.67 -7.53 -0.23
CA SER A 76 13.89 -6.32 -1.00
C SER A 76 12.61 -5.80 -1.65
N ASN A 77 12.51 -4.48 -1.71
CA ASN A 77 11.49 -3.76 -2.45
C ASN A 77 12.13 -3.14 -3.69
N ILE A 78 11.53 -3.37 -4.86
CA ILE A 78 11.92 -2.66 -6.08
C ILE A 78 11.07 -1.39 -6.14
N MET A 79 11.71 -0.26 -5.86
CA MET A 79 11.15 1.08 -5.98
C MET A 79 11.23 1.54 -7.45
N PRO A 80 10.14 2.03 -8.06
CA PRO A 80 10.19 2.50 -9.44
C PRO A 80 11.16 3.67 -9.65
N ALA A 81 11.62 3.83 -10.89
CA ALA A 81 12.53 4.91 -11.27
C ALA A 81 11.97 6.30 -10.96
N GLY A 82 12.83 7.19 -10.44
CA GLY A 82 12.50 8.58 -10.14
C GLY A 82 11.86 8.83 -8.77
N PHE A 83 11.39 7.78 -8.08
CA PHE A 83 10.97 7.90 -6.68
C PHE A 83 12.18 8.09 -5.76
N VAL A 84 11.96 8.77 -4.63
CA VAL A 84 13.01 9.02 -3.62
C VAL A 84 12.65 8.31 -2.32
N LEU A 85 13.50 7.40 -1.86
CA LEU A 85 13.31 6.69 -0.59
C LEU A 85 13.42 7.68 0.59
N GLU A 86 12.44 7.66 1.50
CA GLU A 86 12.46 8.44 2.74
C GLU A 86 12.80 7.59 3.95
N SER A 87 12.20 6.40 4.10
CA SER A 87 12.47 5.53 5.23
C SER A 87 12.05 4.08 4.97
N VAL A 88 12.63 3.17 5.74
CA VAL A 88 12.21 1.77 5.85
C VAL A 88 11.84 1.51 7.31
N ALA A 89 10.69 0.92 7.56
CA ALA A 89 10.25 0.53 8.89
C ALA A 89 9.97 -0.97 8.94
N ARG A 90 10.31 -1.60 10.07
CA ARG A 90 10.01 -3.00 10.34
C ARG A 90 8.84 -3.09 11.32
N VAL A 91 7.88 -3.96 11.02
CA VAL A 91 6.86 -4.40 11.98
C VAL A 91 7.13 -5.86 12.31
N THR A 92 7.34 -6.14 13.60
CA THR A 92 7.80 -7.44 14.11
C THR A 92 6.73 -8.52 13.93
N VAL A 93 7.18 -9.77 13.88
CA VAL A 93 6.36 -10.97 13.59
C VAL A 93 5.22 -11.14 14.59
N GLY A 94 3.98 -11.25 14.07
CA GLY A 94 2.80 -11.63 14.85
C GLY A 94 2.14 -10.49 15.65
N GLU A 95 2.64 -9.26 15.54
CA GLU A 95 2.05 -8.06 16.14
C GLU A 95 1.44 -7.18 15.04
N GLU A 96 0.24 -7.53 14.56
CA GLU A 96 -0.58 -6.53 13.88
C GLU A 96 -1.05 -5.51 14.92
N GLY A 97 -0.36 -4.38 15.02
CA GLY A 97 -0.91 -3.23 15.73
C GLY A 97 0.06 -2.26 16.41
N GLU A 98 1.27 -2.63 16.85
CA GLU A 98 2.07 -1.69 17.67
C GLU A 98 3.59 -1.70 17.40
N ASN A 99 4.12 -0.47 17.32
CA ASN A 99 5.51 -0.02 17.23
C ASN A 99 6.32 -0.47 15.99
N PRO A 100 6.02 0.09 14.80
CA PRO A 100 6.98 0.06 13.70
C PRO A 100 8.33 0.65 14.15
N VAL A 101 9.41 -0.10 13.93
CA VAL A 101 10.77 0.37 14.18
C VAL A 101 11.35 0.88 12.88
N ILE A 102 11.58 2.20 12.80
CA ILE A 102 12.31 2.79 11.68
C ILE A 102 13.74 2.24 11.70
N LEU A 103 14.16 1.70 10.56
CA LEU A 103 15.50 1.15 10.37
C LEU A 103 16.49 2.28 10.07
N ASP A 104 17.66 2.23 10.71
CA ASP A 104 18.77 3.11 10.37
C ASP A 104 19.28 2.82 8.95
N GLU A 105 19.87 3.82 8.29
CA GLU A 105 20.41 3.69 6.91
C GLU A 105 21.43 2.54 6.74
N GLY A 106 22.13 2.15 7.81
CA GLY A 106 23.07 1.03 7.79
C GLY A 106 22.41 -0.36 7.82
N ALA A 107 21.09 -0.44 8.06
CA ALA A 107 20.34 -1.69 8.13
C ALA A 107 19.79 -2.15 6.77
N TYR A 108 19.93 -1.32 5.72
CA TYR A 108 19.51 -1.66 4.37
C TYR A 108 20.50 -1.14 3.33
N GLU A 109 20.52 -1.79 2.17
CA GLU A 109 21.29 -1.38 1.00
C GLU A 109 20.36 -0.75 -0.03
N VAL A 110 20.79 0.34 -0.65
CA VAL A 110 20.07 1.00 -1.75
C VAL A 110 20.87 0.78 -3.03
N ILE A 111 20.31 -0.01 -3.95
CA ILE A 111 20.99 -0.47 -5.16
C ILE A 111 20.28 0.11 -6.37
N GLU A 112 20.95 0.99 -7.11
CA GLU A 112 20.45 1.47 -8.41
C GLU A 112 20.59 0.35 -9.45
N ARG A 113 19.51 0.13 -10.22
CA ARG A 113 19.42 -0.94 -11.22
C ARG A 113 19.61 -0.38 -12.63
N VAL A 114 19.94 -1.27 -13.57
CA VAL A 114 20.22 -0.91 -14.98
C VAL A 114 19.00 -0.27 -15.68
N ASP A 115 17.79 -0.61 -15.25
CA ASP A 115 16.52 -0.06 -15.75
C ASP A 115 16.14 1.29 -15.10
N GLY A 116 16.99 1.83 -14.21
CA GLY A 116 16.76 3.06 -13.46
C GLY A 116 15.86 2.91 -12.23
N SER A 117 15.31 1.71 -11.98
CA SER A 117 14.65 1.41 -10.71
C SER A 117 15.68 1.28 -9.58
N THR A 118 15.21 1.28 -8.34
CA THR A 118 16.07 1.15 -7.16
C THR A 118 15.60 -0.04 -6.32
N GLU A 119 16.50 -0.97 -6.03
CA GLU A 119 16.24 -2.04 -5.09
C GLU A 119 16.69 -1.62 -3.69
N VAL A 120 15.73 -1.60 -2.75
CA VAL A 120 15.97 -1.32 -1.33
C VAL A 120 15.95 -2.65 -0.61
N LYS A 121 17.10 -3.08 -0.10
CA LYS A 121 17.34 -4.45 0.36
C LYS A 121 17.70 -4.49 1.83
N VAL A 122 16.90 -5.21 2.63
CA VAL A 122 17.17 -5.44 4.05
C VAL A 122 17.78 -6.82 4.21
N HIS A 123 19.01 -6.88 4.69
CA HIS A 123 19.76 -8.12 4.91
C HIS A 123 19.88 -8.48 6.39
N GLY A 124 20.32 -9.70 6.68
CA GLY A 124 20.64 -10.12 8.05
C GLY A 124 19.41 -10.12 8.96
N ILE A 125 18.23 -10.34 8.38
CA ILE A 125 16.96 -10.36 9.12
C ILE A 125 17.00 -11.52 10.12
N ASP A 126 17.38 -12.72 9.68
CA ASP A 126 17.51 -13.94 10.49
C ASP A 126 16.28 -14.25 11.39
N GLU A 127 15.11 -13.73 11.01
CA GLU A 127 13.86 -13.92 11.75
C GLU A 127 13.15 -15.19 11.30
N ARG A 128 12.59 -15.89 12.28
CA ARG A 128 11.75 -17.06 12.02
C ARG A 128 10.35 -16.62 11.61
N VAL A 129 9.87 -17.16 10.49
CA VAL A 129 8.49 -17.01 10.03
C VAL A 129 7.84 -18.39 10.05
N SER A 130 7.05 -18.67 11.09
CA SER A 130 6.28 -19.92 11.23
C SER A 130 4.94 -19.86 10.49
N ALA A 131 4.28 -21.00 10.35
CA ALA A 131 2.93 -21.07 9.77
C ALA A 131 1.94 -20.13 10.51
N GLY A 132 1.29 -19.24 9.75
CA GLY A 132 0.36 -18.22 10.27
C GLY A 132 1.04 -16.97 10.84
N GLN A 133 2.37 -16.87 10.78
CA GLN A 133 3.12 -15.68 11.16
C GLN A 133 3.51 -14.86 9.93
N THR A 134 3.62 -13.55 10.12
CA THR A 134 3.97 -12.60 9.06
C THR A 134 5.09 -11.67 9.51
N TYR A 135 6.15 -11.56 8.71
CA TYR A 135 7.16 -10.51 8.86
C TYR A 135 6.87 -9.38 7.88
N THR A 136 6.90 -8.13 8.35
CA THR A 136 6.49 -6.96 7.56
C THR A 136 7.58 -5.90 7.48
N LEU A 137 7.81 -5.39 6.27
CA LEU A 137 8.60 -4.18 6.01
C LEU A 137 7.72 -3.14 5.31
N ASP A 138 7.72 -1.93 5.83
CA ASP A 138 7.07 -0.77 5.22
C ASP A 138 8.15 0.16 4.64
N PHE A 139 7.94 0.60 3.41
CA PHE A 139 8.80 1.49 2.66
C PHE A 139 8.03 2.78 2.40
N LEU A 140 8.61 3.91 2.78
CA LEU A 140 8.06 5.22 2.50
C LEU A 140 8.95 5.93 1.48
N TYR A 141 8.35 6.47 0.42
CA TYR A 141 9.05 7.23 -0.60
C TYR A 141 8.22 8.41 -1.13
N ARG A 142 8.89 9.31 -1.86
CA ARG A 142 8.28 10.47 -2.54
C ARG A 142 8.03 10.18 -4.02
N ALA A 143 6.83 10.54 -4.48
CA ALA A 143 6.47 10.44 -5.88
C ALA A 143 7.34 11.36 -6.78
N PRO A 144 7.72 10.90 -7.98
CA PRO A 144 8.50 11.69 -8.94
C PRO A 144 7.72 12.88 -9.50
N GLU A 145 8.45 13.82 -10.10
CA GLU A 145 7.87 14.93 -10.88
C GLU A 145 7.21 14.45 -12.18
N ASN A 146 7.73 13.38 -12.76
CA ASN A 146 7.16 12.82 -13.98
C ASN A 146 5.85 12.10 -13.66
N VAL A 147 4.81 12.39 -14.44
CA VAL A 147 3.52 11.71 -14.34
C VAL A 147 3.55 10.39 -15.11
N GLY A 148 2.76 9.43 -14.66
CA GLY A 148 2.68 8.13 -15.31
C GLY A 148 2.23 7.00 -14.39
N THR A 149 2.25 5.79 -14.94
CA THR A 149 1.97 4.54 -14.23
C THR A 149 3.29 3.81 -14.00
N TYR A 150 3.54 3.42 -12.75
CA TYR A 150 4.81 2.88 -12.30
C TYR A 150 4.62 1.46 -11.75
N GLU A 151 5.19 0.50 -12.45
CA GLU A 151 5.26 -0.89 -12.03
C GLU A 151 6.34 -1.10 -10.98
N HIS A 152 6.12 -2.07 -10.09
CA HIS A 152 7.09 -2.43 -9.08
C HIS A 152 6.90 -3.85 -8.55
N GLY A 153 7.99 -4.43 -8.07
CA GLY A 153 8.00 -5.77 -7.49
C GLY A 153 8.87 -5.85 -6.24
N GLY A 154 9.47 -7.00 -6.01
CA GLY A 154 10.28 -7.24 -4.81
C GLY A 154 10.83 -8.66 -4.79
N SER A 155 11.62 -8.93 -3.77
CA SER A 155 12.24 -10.23 -3.58
C SER A 155 12.30 -10.61 -2.11
N ALA A 156 12.47 -11.90 -1.85
CA ALA A 156 12.79 -12.40 -0.52
C ALA A 156 13.59 -13.70 -0.63
N SER A 157 14.46 -13.94 0.35
CA SER A 157 15.21 -15.19 0.47
C SER A 157 15.04 -15.83 1.84
N PHE A 158 14.89 -17.15 1.82
CA PHE A 158 14.59 -17.97 2.98
C PHE A 158 15.51 -19.17 3.02
N ARG A 159 15.68 -19.74 4.22
CA ARG A 159 16.31 -21.04 4.45
C ARG A 159 15.57 -21.81 5.53
N THR A 160 15.87 -23.10 5.67
CA THR A 160 15.31 -23.94 6.73
C THR A 160 15.78 -23.48 8.12
N ASP A 161 14.94 -23.64 9.15
CA ASP A 161 15.26 -23.24 10.52
C ASP A 161 16.21 -24.15 11.30
N GLY A 162 16.58 -25.28 10.70
CA GLY A 162 17.43 -26.29 11.30
C GLY A 162 18.83 -26.39 10.68
N ARG A 163 19.78 -26.92 11.46
CA ARG A 163 21.00 -27.56 10.93
C ARG A 163 20.58 -28.84 10.20
N SER A 164 20.02 -28.73 9.00
CA SER A 164 19.77 -29.92 8.19
C SER A 164 21.12 -30.53 7.79
N TRP A 165 21.30 -31.82 8.06
CA TRP A 165 22.46 -32.61 7.61
C TRP A 165 22.44 -32.82 6.07
N GLY A 166 21.40 -32.36 5.37
CA GLY A 166 21.15 -32.57 3.94
C GLY A 166 21.52 -31.41 3.00
N GLY A 167 21.96 -30.26 3.52
CA GLY A 167 22.31 -29.08 2.70
C GLY A 167 21.44 -27.86 3.02
N ASP A 168 21.93 -26.69 2.62
CA ASP A 168 21.23 -25.41 2.81
C ASP A 168 20.06 -25.35 1.82
N ASN A 169 18.82 -25.49 2.31
CA ASN A 169 17.60 -25.39 1.49
C ASN A 169 17.21 -23.91 1.28
N ALA A 170 18.20 -23.12 0.89
CA ALA A 170 18.01 -21.72 0.58
C ALA A 170 17.16 -21.59 -0.69
N ARG A 171 16.07 -20.84 -0.61
CA ARG A 171 15.23 -20.48 -1.76
C ARG A 171 15.01 -18.99 -1.76
N SER A 172 15.05 -18.41 -2.94
CA SER A 172 14.72 -17.01 -3.15
C SER A 172 13.66 -16.90 -4.23
N PHE A 173 12.85 -15.86 -4.11
CA PHE A 173 11.97 -15.41 -5.15
C PHE A 173 12.30 -13.95 -5.45
N ALA A 174 12.25 -13.57 -6.72
CA ALA A 174 12.34 -12.20 -7.16
C ALA A 174 11.37 -11.99 -8.34
N ALA A 175 10.63 -10.91 -8.30
CA ALA A 175 9.87 -10.43 -9.44
C ALA A 175 10.06 -8.91 -9.56
N ASP A 176 10.40 -8.45 -10.76
CA ASP A 176 10.60 -7.03 -11.03
C ASP A 176 9.28 -6.25 -11.05
N THR A 177 8.16 -6.95 -11.26
CA THR A 177 6.79 -6.43 -11.33
C THR A 177 5.83 -7.32 -10.53
N GLY A 178 4.54 -6.95 -10.48
CA GLY A 178 3.48 -7.77 -9.85
C GLY A 178 2.83 -7.14 -8.62
N GLY A 179 3.36 -6.03 -8.10
CA GLY A 179 2.60 -5.16 -7.20
C GLY A 179 1.54 -4.37 -7.97
N GLN A 180 0.53 -3.86 -7.25
CA GLN A 180 -0.41 -2.89 -7.81
C GLN A 180 0.35 -1.64 -8.25
N PRO A 181 0.16 -1.13 -9.48
CA PRO A 181 0.93 0.02 -9.95
C PRO A 181 0.58 1.30 -9.20
N ILE A 182 1.57 2.19 -9.11
CA ILE A 182 1.39 3.55 -8.58
C ILE A 182 1.13 4.49 -9.75
N ILE A 183 0.12 5.35 -9.62
CA ILE A 183 -0.29 6.30 -10.65
C ILE A 183 0.04 7.71 -10.16
N VAL A 184 1.02 8.35 -10.79
CA VAL A 184 1.36 9.76 -10.54
C VAL A 184 0.62 10.63 -11.55
N LYS A 185 -0.25 11.52 -11.07
CA LYS A 185 -1.11 12.39 -11.89
C LYS A 185 -0.67 13.84 -11.80
N GLU A 186 -1.10 14.66 -12.75
CA GLU A 186 -0.92 16.11 -12.67
C GLU A 186 -1.79 16.70 -11.54
N ARG A 187 -1.23 17.64 -10.78
CA ARG A 187 -1.99 18.33 -9.73
C ARG A 187 -3.04 19.24 -10.39
N PRO A 188 -4.32 19.15 -10.00
CA PRO A 188 -5.35 20.01 -10.57
C PRO A 188 -5.03 21.48 -10.28
N VAL A 189 -4.98 22.31 -11.32
CA VAL A 189 -4.87 23.76 -11.18
C VAL A 189 -6.24 24.27 -10.73
N ILE A 190 -6.38 24.62 -9.46
CA ILE A 190 -7.56 25.33 -8.97
C ILE A 190 -7.45 26.76 -9.52
N PRO A 191 -8.39 27.23 -10.36
CA PRO A 191 -8.37 28.62 -10.80
C PRO A 191 -8.47 29.53 -9.58
N GLU A 192 -7.57 30.51 -9.48
CA GLU A 192 -7.69 31.54 -8.45
C GLU A 192 -9.05 32.23 -8.58
N PRO A 193 -9.79 32.43 -7.47
CA PRO A 193 -11.04 33.16 -7.53
C PRO A 193 -10.77 34.55 -8.13
N PRO A 194 -11.69 35.08 -8.95
CA PRO A 194 -11.51 36.40 -9.54
C PRO A 194 -11.25 37.41 -8.42
N VAL A 195 -10.18 38.19 -8.57
CA VAL A 195 -9.87 39.29 -7.66
C VAL A 195 -11.03 40.28 -7.75
N VAL A 196 -11.86 40.33 -6.71
CA VAL A 196 -12.84 41.41 -6.55
C VAL A 196 -12.04 42.63 -6.11
N ASP A 197 -11.82 43.54 -7.05
CA ASP A 197 -11.18 44.82 -6.75
C ASP A 197 -12.10 45.62 -5.80
N PRO A 198 -11.67 45.94 -4.57
CA PRO A 198 -12.50 46.69 -3.63
C PRO A 198 -12.74 48.15 -4.05
N GLU A 199 -12.11 48.63 -5.13
CA GLU A 199 -12.22 50.02 -5.59
C GLU A 199 -13.34 50.29 -6.63
N ASP A 200 -14.11 49.29 -7.06
CA ASP A 200 -15.28 49.48 -7.95
C ASP A 200 -16.57 48.84 -7.39
N PRO A 201 -17.40 49.59 -6.63
CA PRO A 201 -18.70 49.11 -6.16
C PRO A 201 -19.78 49.04 -7.25
N THR A 202 -19.43 49.19 -8.54
CA THR A 202 -20.38 49.14 -9.66
C THR A 202 -20.29 47.89 -10.53
N GLY A 203 -19.54 46.86 -10.12
CA GLY A 203 -19.64 45.52 -10.69
C GLY A 203 -21.01 44.90 -10.41
N SER A 204 -22.01 45.26 -11.21
CA SER A 204 -23.35 44.69 -11.18
C SER A 204 -23.26 43.17 -11.30
N ILE A 205 -23.54 42.45 -10.21
CA ILE A 205 -23.88 41.05 -10.31
C ILE A 205 -25.24 41.00 -11.02
N ASP A 206 -25.20 40.62 -12.29
CA ASP A 206 -26.39 40.28 -13.06
C ASP A 206 -26.99 38.98 -12.49
N TRP A 207 -27.90 39.14 -11.54
CA TRP A 207 -28.78 38.08 -11.05
C TRP A 207 -29.99 37.84 -11.97
N GLY A 208 -29.92 38.30 -13.23
CA GLY A 208 -30.95 38.15 -14.26
C GLY A 208 -31.13 36.71 -14.70
N SER A 209 -31.76 35.89 -13.84
CA SER A 209 -32.81 34.90 -14.15
C SER A 209 -32.96 33.89 -13.01
N ILE A 210 -33.18 34.35 -11.77
CA ILE A 210 -33.94 33.53 -10.81
C ILE A 210 -35.37 34.05 -10.83
N GLY A 211 -36.23 33.36 -11.59
CA GLY A 211 -37.66 33.63 -11.68
C GLY A 211 -38.35 33.32 -10.35
N LEU A 212 -38.23 34.22 -9.39
CA LEU A 212 -39.05 34.28 -8.18
C LEU A 212 -40.23 35.22 -8.46
N GLY A 213 -41.32 34.66 -8.98
CA GLY A 213 -42.55 35.40 -9.19
C GLY A 213 -43.69 34.54 -9.74
N SER A 214 -44.46 33.93 -8.83
CA SER A 214 -45.92 34.14 -8.75
C SER A 214 -46.50 33.21 -7.67
N LEU A 215 -46.63 33.75 -6.45
CA LEU A 215 -47.62 33.26 -5.49
C LEU A 215 -48.96 33.88 -5.90
N GLY A 216 -49.90 33.07 -6.39
CA GLY A 216 -51.22 33.57 -6.73
C GLY A 216 -52.09 32.61 -7.55
N ASP A 217 -52.77 31.73 -6.81
CA ASP A 217 -54.19 31.37 -6.98
C ASP A 217 -54.60 30.17 -7.86
N LEU A 218 -55.59 29.43 -7.30
CA LEU A 218 -56.52 28.45 -7.89
C LEU A 218 -55.94 27.08 -8.29
N SER A 219 -56.60 25.92 -8.15
CA SER A 219 -57.82 25.43 -7.50
C SER A 219 -57.97 23.99 -8.02
N SER A 220 -58.23 23.00 -7.13
CA SER A 220 -58.81 21.66 -7.42
C SER A 220 -58.04 20.75 -8.40
N SER A 221 -57.96 19.43 -8.29
CA SER A 221 -58.79 18.40 -7.68
C SER A 221 -58.02 17.07 -7.68
N SER A 222 -58.54 16.10 -6.90
CA SER A 222 -58.59 14.65 -7.20
C SER A 222 -57.24 13.90 -7.29
N GLU A 223 -56.87 13.15 -6.26
CA GLU A 223 -57.17 11.71 -6.07
C GLU A 223 -55.97 10.86 -6.53
N ASP A 224 -55.18 10.34 -5.58
CA ASP A 224 -55.18 8.92 -5.18
C ASP A 224 -54.07 8.64 -4.16
N GLU A 225 -54.49 8.16 -2.99
CA GLU A 225 -53.68 7.41 -2.01
C GLU A 225 -53.80 5.89 -2.32
N PRO A 226 -53.06 4.97 -1.65
CA PRO A 226 -52.09 5.18 -0.58
C PRO A 226 -50.74 4.48 -0.78
N ALA A 227 -49.81 4.91 0.08
CA ALA A 227 -48.59 4.23 0.44
C ALA A 227 -48.88 2.97 1.28
N ASP A 228 -48.10 1.92 1.03
CA ASP A 228 -47.97 0.77 1.93
C ASP A 228 -46.93 1.11 3.01
N GLU A 229 -47.30 0.89 4.28
CA GLU A 229 -46.52 1.21 5.48
C GLU A 229 -45.31 0.27 5.69
N PRO A 230 -44.31 0.71 6.49
CA PRO A 230 -43.12 -0.07 6.81
C PRO A 230 -43.37 -1.06 7.97
N GLY A 231 -43.05 -2.33 7.76
CA GLY A 231 -43.06 -3.36 8.80
C GLY A 231 -41.78 -3.35 9.64
N GLU A 232 -41.92 -3.03 10.92
CA GLU A 232 -40.93 -3.23 11.98
C GLU A 232 -40.59 -4.72 12.19
N THR A 233 -39.34 -5.00 12.53
CA THR A 233 -38.87 -6.25 13.18
C THR A 233 -39.32 -6.25 14.66
N PRO A 234 -39.50 -7.40 15.37
CA PRO A 234 -38.35 -8.21 15.82
C PRO A 234 -38.60 -9.72 16.13
N ALA A 235 -37.48 -10.43 16.32
CA ALA A 235 -37.20 -11.56 17.23
C ALA A 235 -38.03 -12.87 17.15
N GLN A 236 -37.34 -13.98 16.85
CA GLN A 236 -36.81 -14.96 17.82
C GLN A 236 -35.80 -15.89 17.17
#